data_AF-A0A967BGJ7-F1
#
_entry.id   AF-A0A967BGJ7-F1
#
_cell.length_a   1.000
_cell.length_b   1.000
_cell.length_c   1.000
_cell.angle_alpha   90.00
_cell.angle_beta   90.00
_cell.angle_gamma   90.00
#
_symmetry.space_group_name_H-M   'P 1'
#
loop_
_entity.id
_entity.type
_entity.pdbx_description
1 polymer ?
#
loop_
_entity_poly.entity_id
_entity_poly.type
_entity_poly.pdbx_seq_one_letter_code
_entity_poly.pdbx_strand_id
1 'polypeptide(L)'
;MTQEFGIREPDGPAWDKPKDVTYLTTCCLLVPSDVLERVGLFDPMFFIGVEDADWCRRALDAAFRLRYVPESRIWHKVATSTGGSYTPFKTFHTGRSNALYARRHFRFPALSFFVIANIAALGGALLRELPKGNARAVASKAKGLWQGLRDPVATPPGLKADQSTSRWRGGDSGPGYPRPG
;
A
#
# COMPACT_ATOMS: atom_id res chain seq x y z
N MET A 1 -0.72 6.43 11.31
CA MET A 1 0.41 6.73 10.42
C MET A 1 0.99 5.39 9.97
N THR A 2 1.03 5.12 8.67
CA THR A 2 1.69 3.94 8.08
C THR A 2 3.22 4.16 8.15
N GLN A 3 3.98 3.17 8.60
CA GLN A 3 5.43 3.28 8.79
C GLN A 3 6.13 2.05 8.20
N GLU A 4 7.12 2.30 7.34
CA GLU A 4 8.07 1.30 6.86
C GLU A 4 9.32 1.31 7.74
N PHE A 5 9.93 0.13 7.97
CA PHE A 5 11.11 -0.06 8.81
C PHE A 5 12.28 -0.59 7.99
N GLY A 6 13.52 -0.20 8.34
CA GLY A 6 14.75 -0.76 7.75
C GLY A 6 15.07 -0.30 6.33
N ILE A 7 14.41 0.75 5.82
CA ILE A 7 14.71 1.28 4.48
C ILE A 7 16.14 1.83 4.44
N ARG A 8 16.96 1.29 3.54
CA ARG A 8 18.38 1.66 3.34
C ARG A 8 19.27 1.40 4.56
N GLU A 9 18.80 0.59 5.50
CA GLU A 9 19.61 0.11 6.61
C GLU A 9 20.12 -1.29 6.28
N PRO A 10 21.33 -1.66 6.72
CA PRO A 10 21.78 -3.03 6.61
C PRO A 10 20.84 -3.95 7.40
N ASP A 11 20.62 -5.15 6.87
CA ASP A 11 19.93 -6.21 7.60
C ASP A 11 20.76 -6.63 8.82
N GLY A 12 20.09 -7.05 9.90
CA GLY A 12 20.76 -7.40 11.15
C GLY A 12 19.84 -7.56 12.35
N PRO A 13 20.40 -7.81 13.55
CA PRO A 13 19.65 -8.20 14.75
C PRO A 13 18.59 -7.20 15.22
N ALA A 14 18.69 -5.93 14.79
CA ALA A 14 17.67 -4.91 15.04
C ALA A 14 16.31 -5.26 14.39
N TRP A 15 16.31 -6.08 13.35
CA TRP A 15 15.14 -6.46 12.57
C TRP A 15 14.64 -7.88 12.86
N ASP A 16 15.27 -8.61 13.79
CA ASP A 16 14.93 -10.02 14.09
C ASP A 16 13.85 -10.17 15.18
N LYS A 17 13.10 -9.11 15.49
CA LYS A 17 12.03 -9.15 16.50
C LYS A 17 10.65 -9.05 15.85
N PRO A 18 9.80 -10.08 16.01
CA PRO A 18 8.41 -10.01 15.59
C PRO A 18 7.70 -8.85 16.30
N LYS A 19 6.99 -8.00 15.56
CA LYS A 19 6.29 -6.84 16.12
C LYS A 19 5.02 -6.49 15.37
N ASP A 20 4.10 -5.86 16.08
CA ASP A 20 2.91 -5.29 15.47
C ASP A 20 3.30 -4.00 14.75
N VAL A 21 2.77 -3.82 13.56
CA VAL A 21 3.09 -2.70 12.67
C VAL A 21 1.81 -2.05 12.16
N THR A 22 1.93 -0.87 11.58
CA THR A 22 0.80 -0.16 10.98
C THR A 22 0.76 -0.29 9.45
N TYR A 23 1.75 -0.97 8.88
CA TYR A 23 1.92 -1.13 7.45
C TYR A 23 2.77 -2.36 7.13
N LEU A 24 2.39 -3.07 6.08
CA LEU A 24 3.11 -4.20 5.51
C LEU A 24 3.19 -3.99 4.00
N THR A 25 4.37 -4.21 3.42
CA THR A 25 4.49 -4.30 1.96
C THR A 25 3.82 -5.60 1.51
N THR A 26 3.03 -5.53 0.45
CA THR A 26 2.22 -6.67 0.01
C THR A 26 2.97 -7.63 -0.92
N CYS A 27 4.30 -7.47 -1.03
CA CYS A 27 5.14 -8.39 -1.80
C CYS A 27 5.20 -9.80 -1.20
N CYS A 28 4.94 -9.95 0.10
CA CYS A 28 4.72 -11.22 0.77
C CYS A 28 3.80 -11.03 1.97
N LEU A 29 2.56 -11.49 1.83
CA LEU A 29 1.54 -11.35 2.86
C LEU A 29 0.78 -12.68 3.00
N LEU A 30 0.67 -13.17 4.22
CA LEU A 30 -0.22 -14.28 4.56
C LEU A 30 -1.44 -13.71 5.28
N VAL A 31 -2.63 -13.95 4.72
CA VAL A 31 -3.89 -13.41 5.25
C VAL A 31 -4.88 -14.55 5.44
N PRO A 32 -5.48 -14.70 6.63
CA PRO A 32 -6.61 -15.59 6.83
C PRO A 32 -7.78 -15.24 5.89
N SER A 33 -8.49 -16.25 5.38
CA SER A 33 -9.57 -16.03 4.42
C SER A 33 -10.71 -15.18 4.99
N ASP A 34 -11.04 -15.36 6.27
CA ASP A 34 -12.06 -14.59 7.00
C ASP A 34 -11.69 -13.10 7.14
N VAL A 35 -10.40 -12.78 7.22
CA VAL A 35 -9.90 -11.40 7.17
C VAL A 35 -10.12 -10.82 5.78
N LEU A 36 -9.85 -11.58 4.71
CA LEU A 36 -10.12 -11.11 3.33
C LEU A 36 -11.62 -10.88 3.11
N GLU A 37 -12.48 -11.76 3.63
CA GLU A 37 -13.93 -11.61 3.55
C GLU A 37 -14.42 -10.32 4.22
N ARG A 38 -13.85 -9.98 5.39
CA ARG A 38 -14.24 -8.79 6.16
C ARG A 38 -13.60 -7.49 5.65
N VAL A 39 -12.33 -7.52 5.27
CA VAL A 39 -11.56 -6.33 4.86
C VAL A 39 -11.74 -6.04 3.38
N GLY A 40 -11.90 -7.08 2.56
CA GLY A 40 -11.90 -7.01 1.11
C GLY A 40 -10.51 -7.12 0.49
N LEU A 41 -10.48 -7.24 -0.84
CA LEU A 41 -9.25 -7.30 -1.63
C LEU A 41 -8.60 -5.91 -1.80
N PHE A 42 -7.50 -5.85 -2.56
CA PHE A 42 -6.93 -4.57 -3.01
C PHE A 42 -7.92 -3.82 -3.89
N ASP A 43 -7.97 -2.50 -3.72
CA ASP A 43 -8.89 -1.66 -4.47
C ASP A 43 -8.27 -1.29 -5.83
N PRO A 44 -8.84 -1.72 -6.96
CA PRO A 44 -8.27 -1.49 -8.30
C PRO A 44 -8.23 -0.01 -8.69
N MET A 45 -8.87 0.88 -7.92
CA MET A 45 -8.72 2.32 -8.14
C MET A 45 -7.26 2.80 -7.98
N PHE A 46 -6.47 2.09 -7.17
CA PHE A 46 -5.03 2.32 -6.96
C PHE A 46 -4.23 1.41 -7.90
N PHE A 47 -3.80 1.96 -9.05
CA PHE A 47 -3.07 1.17 -10.04
C PHE A 47 -1.58 1.01 -9.71
N ILE A 48 -0.94 2.09 -9.23
CA ILE A 48 0.47 2.06 -8.82
C ILE A 48 0.64 2.87 -7.55
N GLY A 49 1.07 2.17 -6.50
CA GLY A 49 1.38 2.74 -5.20
C GLY A 49 0.13 2.90 -4.34
N VAL A 50 0.35 2.88 -3.03
CA VAL A 50 -0.61 3.06 -1.93
C VAL A 50 -1.74 2.02 -1.85
N GLU A 51 -1.78 1.02 -2.74
CA GLU A 51 -2.73 -0.08 -2.67
C GLU A 51 -2.55 -0.91 -1.39
N ASP A 52 -1.30 -1.11 -0.98
CA ASP A 52 -0.89 -1.79 0.24
C ASP A 52 -1.22 -0.95 1.48
N ALA A 53 -0.95 0.35 1.44
CA ALA A 53 -1.29 1.29 2.50
C ALA A 53 -2.80 1.36 2.74
N ASP A 54 -3.61 1.39 1.67
CA ASP A 54 -5.06 1.38 1.78
C ASP A 54 -5.57 0.08 2.43
N TRP A 55 -5.05 -1.06 1.97
CA TRP A 55 -5.46 -2.35 2.52
C TRP A 55 -5.07 -2.51 3.99
N CYS A 56 -3.83 -2.15 4.34
CA CYS A 56 -3.36 -2.14 5.72
C CYS A 56 -4.22 -1.24 6.60
N ARG A 57 -4.57 -0.04 6.10
CA ARG A 57 -5.43 0.89 6.82
C ARG A 57 -6.82 0.31 7.07
N ARG A 58 -7.45 -0.29 6.05
CA ARG A 58 -8.75 -0.95 6.20
C ARG A 58 -8.71 -2.13 7.17
N ALA A 59 -7.65 -2.93 7.15
CA ALA A 59 -7.48 -4.03 8.10
C ALA A 59 -7.41 -3.52 9.55
N LEU A 60 -6.66 -2.44 9.79
CA LEU A 60 -6.59 -1.79 11.11
C LEU A 60 -7.92 -1.18 11.53
N ASP A 61 -8.62 -0.49 10.60
CA ASP A 61 -9.93 0.10 10.87
C ASP A 61 -11.00 -0.98 11.13
N ALA A 62 -10.81 -2.21 10.63
CA ALA A 62 -11.60 -3.40 10.96
C ALA A 62 -11.12 -4.15 12.23
N ALA A 63 -10.24 -3.53 13.02
CA ALA A 63 -9.66 -4.02 14.27
C ALA A 63 -8.79 -5.28 14.15
N PHE A 64 -8.21 -5.54 12.97
CA PHE A 64 -7.19 -6.58 12.80
C PHE A 64 -5.80 -6.05 13.13
N ARG A 65 -4.89 -6.97 13.48
CA ARG A 65 -3.47 -6.67 13.71
C ARG A 65 -2.66 -7.00 12.48
N LEU A 66 -1.67 -6.16 12.19
CA LEU A 66 -0.65 -6.43 11.17
C LEU A 66 0.63 -6.84 11.87
N ARG A 67 1.18 -8.01 11.54
CA ARG A 67 2.33 -8.60 12.21
C ARG A 67 3.49 -8.74 11.25
N TYR A 68 4.63 -8.17 11.63
CA TYR A 68 5.91 -8.43 10.98
C TYR A 68 6.53 -9.72 11.55
N VAL A 69 6.99 -10.61 10.66
CA VAL A 69 7.54 -11.94 10.98
C VAL A 69 8.95 -12.04 10.37
N PRO A 70 10.02 -11.75 11.13
CA PRO A 70 11.40 -11.68 10.62
C PRO A 70 11.97 -13.01 10.12
N GLU A 71 11.38 -14.13 10.54
CA GLU A 71 11.74 -15.47 10.10
C GLU A 71 11.28 -15.74 8.66
N SER A 72 10.28 -15.01 8.16
CA SER A 72 9.80 -15.11 6.79
C SER A 72 10.52 -14.08 5.90
N ARG A 73 11.45 -14.57 5.08
CA ARG A 73 12.33 -13.72 4.25
C ARG A 73 12.11 -13.99 2.77
N ILE A 74 11.90 -12.94 1.99
CA ILE A 74 11.83 -12.99 0.53
C ILE A 74 12.69 -11.89 -0.11
N TRP A 75 13.25 -12.16 -1.29
CA TRP A 75 13.99 -11.18 -2.07
C TRP A 75 13.07 -10.56 -3.14
N HIS A 76 12.88 -9.25 -3.08
CA HIS A 76 12.04 -8.52 -4.03
C HIS A 76 12.88 -7.53 -4.86
N LYS A 77 12.81 -7.65 -6.19
CA LYS A 77 13.45 -6.70 -7.12
C LYS A 77 12.61 -5.44 -7.28
N VAL A 78 12.83 -4.48 -6.39
CA VAL A 78 12.07 -3.21 -6.31
C VAL A 78 12.03 -2.45 -7.64
N ALA A 79 10.85 -1.95 -8.01
CA ALA A 79 10.59 -1.04 -9.14
C ALA A 79 10.89 -1.57 -10.56
N THR A 80 11.22 -2.84 -10.72
CA THR A 80 11.55 -3.48 -12.01
C THR A 80 10.40 -3.42 -13.01
N SER A 81 9.17 -3.68 -12.56
CA SER A 81 7.95 -3.69 -13.39
C SER A 81 7.52 -2.31 -13.90
N THR A 82 8.00 -1.23 -13.27
CA THR A 82 7.60 0.15 -13.59
C THR A 82 8.57 0.90 -14.51
N GLY A 83 9.62 0.23 -15.01
CA GLY A 83 10.59 0.80 -15.95
C GLY A 83 11.47 1.92 -15.38
N GLY A 84 11.62 1.99 -14.05
CA GLY A 84 12.41 3.02 -13.36
C GLY A 84 11.67 3.74 -12.24
N SER A 85 12.36 4.67 -11.58
CA SER A 85 11.82 5.39 -10.41
C SER A 85 11.03 6.66 -10.77
N TYR A 86 11.27 7.28 -11.94
CA TYR A 86 10.71 8.58 -12.29
C TYR A 86 10.32 8.72 -13.78
N THR A 87 9.49 7.80 -14.26
CA THR A 87 8.94 7.81 -15.63
C THR A 87 7.58 8.52 -15.68
N PRO A 88 7.19 9.14 -16.82
CA PRO A 88 5.87 9.79 -16.97
C PRO A 88 4.68 8.88 -16.62
N PHE A 89 4.75 7.62 -17.03
CA PHE A 89 3.72 6.61 -16.72
C PHE A 89 3.58 6.41 -15.21
N LYS A 90 4.69 6.10 -14.53
CA LYS A 90 4.70 5.85 -13.08
C LYS A 90 4.26 7.09 -12.31
N THR A 91 4.81 8.27 -12.62
CA THR A 91 4.52 9.49 -11.86
C THR A 91 3.06 9.92 -12.02
N PHE A 92 2.45 9.71 -13.18
CA PHE A 92 1.01 9.92 -13.36
C PHE A 92 0.18 8.99 -12.48
N HIS A 93 0.39 7.68 -12.57
CA HIS A 93 -0.43 6.70 -11.84
C HIS A 93 -0.22 6.79 -10.32
N THR A 94 1.01 7.03 -9.86
CA THR A 94 1.29 7.29 -8.43
C THR A 94 0.68 8.61 -7.97
N GLY A 95 0.77 9.68 -8.78
CA GLY A 95 0.12 10.96 -8.46
C GLY A 95 -1.39 10.82 -8.29
N ARG A 96 -2.04 10.11 -9.22
CA ARG A 96 -3.48 9.80 -9.16
C ARG A 96 -3.86 8.98 -7.95
N SER A 97 -3.15 7.86 -7.72
CA SER A 97 -3.42 6.96 -6.59
C SER A 97 -3.24 7.66 -5.23
N ASN A 98 -2.20 8.49 -5.09
CA ASN A 98 -1.97 9.29 -3.88
C ASN A 98 -3.09 10.31 -3.61
N ALA A 99 -3.59 11.00 -4.64
CA ALA A 99 -4.68 11.96 -4.47
C ALA A 99 -5.99 11.25 -4.05
N LEU A 100 -6.28 10.10 -4.64
CA LEU A 100 -7.42 9.26 -4.24
C LEU A 100 -7.28 8.78 -2.80
N TYR A 101 -6.10 8.30 -2.41
CA TYR A 101 -5.82 7.84 -1.06
C TYR A 101 -5.97 8.96 -0.02
N ALA A 102 -5.41 10.15 -0.31
CA ALA A 102 -5.55 11.30 0.56
C ALA A 102 -7.02 11.70 0.73
N ARG A 103 -7.81 11.70 -0.33
CA ARG A 103 -9.25 12.01 -0.25
C ARG A 103 -10.06 10.96 0.51
N ARG A 104 -9.62 9.70 0.49
CA ARG A 104 -10.27 8.61 1.21
C ARG A 104 -9.97 8.61 2.71
N HIS A 105 -8.72 8.87 3.08
CA HIS A 105 -8.24 8.65 4.45
C HIS A 105 -7.93 9.93 5.22
N PHE A 106 -7.63 11.05 4.53
CA PHE A 106 -7.27 12.29 5.21
C PHE A 106 -8.50 13.17 5.41
N ARG A 107 -8.62 13.70 6.63
CA ARG A 107 -9.57 14.75 6.96
C ARG A 107 -8.84 16.08 7.06
N PHE A 108 -9.59 17.17 7.12
CA PHE A 108 -9.01 18.46 7.49
C PHE A 108 -8.37 18.38 8.89
N PRO A 109 -7.15 18.92 9.12
CA PRO A 109 -6.32 19.73 8.22
C PRO A 109 -5.31 18.94 7.36
N ALA A 110 -5.16 17.63 7.56
CA ALA A 110 -4.16 16.79 6.89
C ALA A 110 -4.31 16.79 5.35
N LEU A 111 -5.55 16.86 4.84
CA LEU A 111 -5.80 16.97 3.39
C LEU A 111 -5.26 18.29 2.81
N SER A 112 -5.44 19.41 3.50
CA SER A 112 -4.91 20.71 3.08
C SER A 112 -3.39 20.70 3.05
N PHE A 113 -2.78 20.14 4.10
CA PHE A 113 -1.33 19.95 4.15
C PHE A 113 -0.82 19.08 3.00
N PHE A 114 -1.49 17.96 2.70
CA PHE A 114 -1.14 17.09 1.56
C PHE A 114 -1.13 17.86 0.24
N VAL A 115 -2.15 18.69 -0.03
CA VAL A 115 -2.23 19.48 -1.27
C VAL A 115 -1.07 20.48 -1.34
N ILE A 116 -0.83 21.24 -0.26
CA ILE A 116 0.25 22.24 -0.19
C ILE A 116 1.62 21.57 -0.37
N ALA A 117 1.88 20.47 0.34
CA ALA A 117 3.13 19.73 0.25
C ALA A 117 3.37 19.17 -1.16
N ASN A 118 2.32 18.71 -1.85
CA ASN A 118 2.45 18.24 -3.23
C ASN A 118 2.72 19.37 -4.23
N ILE A 119 2.14 20.57 -4.03
CA ILE A 119 2.46 21.75 -4.84
C ILE A 119 3.95 22.11 -4.68
N ALA A 120 4.43 22.20 -3.43
CA ALA A 120 5.85 22.46 -3.16
C ALA A 120 6.76 21.38 -3.76
N ALA A 121 6.40 20.10 -3.60
CA ALA A 121 7.16 18.98 -4.14
C ALA A 121 7.18 18.94 -5.67
N LEU A 122 6.12 19.40 -6.36
CA LEU A 122 6.12 19.57 -7.81
C LEU A 122 7.11 20.66 -8.25
N GLY A 123 7.19 21.77 -7.52
CA GLY A 123 8.19 22.82 -7.76
C GLY A 123 9.62 22.29 -7.63
N GLY A 124 9.92 21.60 -6.53
CA GLY A 124 11.24 20.98 -6.33
C GLY A 124 11.55 19.90 -7.37
N ALA A 125 10.56 19.09 -7.76
CA ALA A 125 10.73 18.09 -8.81
C ALA A 125 10.97 18.71 -10.18
N LEU A 126 10.34 19.84 -10.49
CA LEU A 126 10.55 20.58 -11.74
C LEU A 126 12.00 21.08 -11.82
N LEU A 127 12.49 21.74 -10.77
CA LEU A 127 13.88 22.22 -10.69
C LEU A 127 14.90 21.08 -10.86
N ARG A 128 14.62 19.91 -10.27
CA ARG A 128 15.49 18.73 -10.34
C ARG A 128 15.51 18.04 -11.72
N GLU A 129 14.38 18.06 -12.45
CA GLU A 129 14.19 17.27 -13.66
C GLU A 129 14.27 18.10 -14.96
N LEU A 130 14.12 19.43 -14.87
CA LEU A 130 14.32 20.34 -16.01
C LEU A 130 15.72 20.17 -16.65
N PRO A 131 16.84 20.17 -15.90
CA PRO A 131 18.18 19.99 -16.49
C PRO A 131 18.38 18.62 -17.15
N LYS A 132 17.55 17.63 -16.79
CA LYS A 132 17.60 16.27 -17.34
C LYS A 132 16.68 16.06 -18.54
N GLY A 133 15.98 17.11 -18.98
CA GLY A 133 14.97 17.02 -20.05
C GLY A 133 13.71 16.24 -19.67
N ASN A 134 13.49 15.95 -18.38
CA ASN A 134 12.42 15.07 -17.91
C ASN A 134 11.21 15.83 -17.34
N ALA A 135 10.96 17.04 -17.84
CA ALA A 135 9.81 17.86 -17.45
C ALA A 135 8.47 17.14 -17.69
N ARG A 136 8.42 16.24 -18.68
CA ARG A 136 7.24 15.40 -18.97
C ARG A 136 6.83 14.54 -17.78
N ALA A 137 7.76 13.99 -17.01
CA ALA A 137 7.42 13.20 -15.83
C ALA A 137 6.82 14.05 -14.70
N VAL A 138 7.27 15.30 -14.57
CA VAL A 138 6.71 16.26 -13.59
C VAL A 138 5.31 16.69 -14.00
N ALA A 139 5.11 17.04 -15.28
CA ALA A 139 3.79 17.36 -15.83
C ALA A 139 2.81 16.18 -15.68
N SER A 140 3.28 14.96 -15.91
CA SER A 140 2.49 13.74 -15.73
C SER A 140 2.08 13.53 -14.28
N LYS A 141 2.97 13.81 -13.32
CA LYS A 141 2.64 13.80 -11.89
C LYS A 141 1.54 14.80 -11.55
N ALA A 142 1.65 16.04 -12.05
CA ALA A 142 0.66 17.09 -11.83
C ALA A 142 -0.70 16.69 -12.43
N LYS A 143 -0.71 16.17 -13.65
CA LYS A 143 -1.92 15.65 -14.31
C LYS A 143 -2.56 14.51 -13.51
N GLY A 144 -1.75 13.58 -13.01
CA GLY A 144 -2.20 12.47 -12.17
C GLY A 144 -2.85 12.95 -10.88
N LEU A 145 -2.18 13.85 -10.14
CA LEU A 145 -2.72 14.45 -8.93
C LEU A 145 -4.06 15.14 -9.18
N TRP A 146 -4.12 15.97 -10.23
CA TRP A 146 -5.36 16.68 -10.59
C TRP A 146 -6.50 15.71 -10.95
N GLN A 147 -6.20 14.66 -11.71
CA GLN A 147 -7.20 13.63 -12.03
C GLN A 147 -7.67 12.90 -10.77
N GLY A 148 -6.79 12.47 -9.88
CA GLY A 148 -7.20 11.78 -8.64
C GLY A 148 -8.00 12.68 -7.69
N LEU A 149 -7.81 14.00 -7.74
CA LEU A 149 -8.67 14.94 -7.02
C LEU A 149 -10.09 15.05 -7.61
N ARG A 150 -10.27 14.74 -8.90
CA ARG A 150 -11.57 14.81 -9.61
C ARG A 150 -12.29 13.47 -9.71
N ASP A 151 -11.54 12.38 -9.81
CA ASP A 151 -12.09 11.03 -9.93
C ASP A 151 -12.99 10.68 -8.73
N PRO A 152 -14.05 9.90 -8.91
CA PRO A 152 -14.88 9.45 -7.80
C PRO A 152 -14.04 8.57 -6.85
N VAL A 153 -14.23 8.76 -5.54
CA VAL A 153 -13.66 7.85 -4.55
C VAL A 153 -14.63 6.69 -4.40
N ALA A 154 -14.27 5.54 -4.96
CA ALA A 154 -15.08 4.33 -4.87
C ALA A 154 -15.14 3.82 -3.42
N THR A 155 -16.26 3.18 -3.09
CA THR A 155 -16.36 2.37 -1.87
C THR A 155 -15.39 1.18 -2.00
N PRO A 156 -14.61 0.85 -0.97
CA PRO A 156 -13.75 -0.32 -1.00
C PRO A 156 -14.49 -1.59 -1.41
N PRO A 157 -13.84 -2.51 -2.15
CA PRO A 157 -14.45 -3.79 -2.47
C PRO A 157 -14.74 -4.56 -1.19
N GLY A 158 -16.00 -4.91 -0.95
CA GLY A 158 -16.37 -5.92 0.06
C GLY A 158 -16.60 -7.26 -0.63
N LEU A 159 -16.13 -8.35 -0.03
CA LEU A 159 -16.59 -9.68 -0.46
C LEU A 159 -18.00 -9.86 0.13
N LYS A 160 -19.04 -9.68 -0.68
CA LYS A 160 -20.39 -10.10 -0.27
C LYS A 160 -20.40 -11.64 -0.21
N ALA A 161 -20.95 -12.19 0.87
CA ALA A 161 -21.05 -13.62 1.14
C ALA A 161 -22.10 -14.33 0.27
N ASP A 162 -22.04 -14.18 -1.06
CA ASP A 162 -22.92 -14.88 -2.00
C ASP A 162 -22.19 -15.92 -2.87
N GLN A 163 -21.32 -16.72 -2.25
CA GLN A 163 -21.00 -18.04 -2.79
C GLN A 163 -21.33 -19.09 -1.74
N SER A 164 -22.57 -19.55 -1.76
CA SER A 164 -23.02 -20.71 -0.99
C SER A 164 -22.13 -21.92 -1.28
N THR A 165 -21.55 -22.45 -0.20
CA THR A 165 -21.31 -23.87 0.03
C THR A 165 -20.48 -24.62 -1.03
N SER A 166 -19.18 -24.76 -0.78
CA SER A 166 -18.63 -26.12 -0.72
C SER A 166 -18.14 -26.37 0.71
N ARG A 167 -18.78 -27.36 1.33
CA ARG A 167 -18.62 -27.83 2.70
C ARG A 167 -17.15 -27.86 3.16
N TRP A 168 -16.87 -27.18 4.27
CA TRP A 168 -16.10 -27.82 5.34
C TRP A 168 -17.00 -27.94 6.57
N ARG A 169 -17.61 -29.11 6.74
CA ARG A 169 -18.20 -29.57 7.99
C ARG A 169 -17.47 -30.85 8.37
N GLY A 170 -16.89 -30.86 9.57
CA GLY A 170 -16.34 -32.04 10.21
C GLY A 170 -15.07 -31.69 10.98
N GLY A 171 -15.21 -31.47 12.29
CA GLY A 171 -14.04 -31.46 13.17
C GLY A 171 -13.38 -32.83 13.18
N ASP A 172 -12.06 -32.84 13.29
CA ASP A 172 -11.31 -33.58 14.31
C ASP A 172 -9.81 -33.29 14.13
N SER A 173 -9.17 -32.93 15.25
CA SER A 173 -7.72 -33.01 15.52
C SER A 173 -6.75 -32.80 14.33
N GLY A 174 -6.30 -31.56 14.13
CA GLY A 174 -5.07 -31.29 13.37
C GLY A 174 -3.82 -31.59 14.21
N PRO A 175 -2.73 -32.12 13.61
CA PRO A 175 -1.55 -32.56 14.35
C PRO A 175 -0.82 -31.38 14.99
N GLY A 176 -0.47 -31.52 16.27
CA GLY A 176 0.29 -30.54 17.03
C GLY A 176 1.62 -30.23 16.37
N TYR A 177 1.90 -28.95 16.18
CA TYR A 177 3.22 -28.46 15.79
C TYR A 177 4.24 -28.82 16.89
N PRO A 178 5.32 -29.55 16.59
CA PRO A 178 6.39 -29.74 17.57
C PRO A 178 7.09 -28.41 17.83
N ARG A 179 7.21 -28.04 19.10
CA ARG A 179 8.06 -26.92 19.52
C ARG A 179 9.52 -27.38 19.43
N PRO A 180 10.43 -26.62 18.83
CA PRO A 180 11.84 -26.95 18.85
C PRO A 180 12.35 -26.83 20.30
N GLY A 181 12.96 -27.92 20.78
CA GLY A 181 13.78 -27.96 21.98
C GLY A 181 15.25 -27.76 21.66
#